data_AF-A0A1J4PQ26-F1
#
_entry.id   AF-A0A1J4PQ26-F1
#
_cell.length_a   1.000
_cell.length_b   1.000
_cell.length_c   1.000
_cell.angle_alpha   90.00
_cell.angle_beta   90.00
_cell.angle_gamma   90.00
#
_symmetry.space_group_name_H-M   'P 1'
#
loop_
_entity.id
_entity.type
_entity.pdbx_description
1 polymer ?
#
loop_
_entity_poly.entity_id
_entity_poly.type
_entity_poly.pdbx_seq_one_letter_code
_entity_poly.pdbx_strand_id
1 'polypeptide(L)'
;SSPPPPPPFDAQAARRLRGALGMGPEHVAHALRSAYGLPYVTPGHVLAWERGTAAPDHTELAALAGALWCDPGELLGRPRTLREHRIARGVAPQDVARAVGMALPAYLRMEEDGTWRGTERQVLDLVRVLRLEPADVVAVTGRTEPLAALLRGAVTTRWQAYVRQVGELTAVERPVLEESLRRLHRDYQGRMTATLGWGGGGTAGAAGEEFLERIVENFWAAVRREP
;
A
#
# COMPACT_ATOMS: atom_id res chain seq x y z
N SER A 1 14.60 18.46 -3.32
CA SER A 1 13.84 17.23 -3.08
C SER A 1 12.49 17.58 -2.55
N SER A 2 11.41 17.10 -3.17
CA SER A 2 10.07 17.23 -2.59
C SER A 2 10.02 16.43 -1.28
N PRO A 3 9.31 16.90 -0.24
CA PRO A 3 9.12 16.10 0.97
C PRO A 3 8.44 14.78 0.60
N PRO A 4 8.79 13.67 1.27
CA PRO A 4 8.10 12.40 1.06
C PRO A 4 6.59 12.58 1.35
N PRO A 5 5.72 11.89 0.60
CA PRO A 5 4.28 11.98 0.84
C PRO A 5 3.96 11.57 2.28
N PRO A 6 2.90 12.13 2.88
CA PRO A 6 2.48 11.74 4.21
C PRO A 6 2.11 10.25 4.23
N PRO A 7 2.37 9.55 5.36
CA PRO A 7 2.00 8.16 5.50
C PRO A 7 0.49 7.98 5.35
N PRO A 8 0.03 6.79 4.92
CA PRO A 8 -1.39 6.47 4.98
C PRO A 8 -1.86 6.55 6.43
N PHE A 9 -2.89 7.33 6.71
CA PHE A 9 -3.37 7.58 8.07
C PHE A 9 -4.84 7.17 8.22
N ASP A 10 -5.15 6.39 9.26
CA ASP A 10 -6.53 6.02 9.61
C ASP A 10 -7.12 7.06 10.61
N ALA A 11 -7.75 8.07 10.03
CA ALA A 11 -8.41 9.14 10.78
C ALA A 11 -9.50 8.64 11.73
N GLN A 12 -10.22 7.57 11.34
CA GLN A 12 -11.29 7.01 12.16
C GLN A 12 -10.73 6.22 13.34
N ALA A 13 -9.63 5.49 13.14
CA ALA A 13 -8.91 4.82 14.21
C ALA A 13 -8.39 5.83 15.24
N ALA A 14 -7.75 6.91 14.79
CA ALA A 14 -7.26 7.97 15.68
C ALA A 14 -8.39 8.55 16.54
N ARG A 15 -9.53 8.92 15.93
CA ARG A 15 -10.69 9.45 16.65
C ARG A 15 -11.26 8.44 17.66
N ARG A 16 -11.33 7.16 17.29
CA ARG A 16 -11.84 6.08 18.14
C ARG A 16 -10.94 5.86 19.35
N LEU A 17 -9.62 5.77 19.14
CA LEU A 17 -8.62 5.58 20.20
C LEU A 17 -8.62 6.76 21.18
N ARG A 18 -8.60 7.99 20.65
CA ARG A 18 -8.74 9.20 21.49
C ARG A 18 -10.03 9.17 22.32
N GLY A 19 -11.16 8.83 21.70
CA GLY A 19 -12.45 8.73 22.37
C GLY A 19 -12.46 7.69 23.49
N ALA A 20 -11.82 6.53 23.28
CA ALA A 20 -11.72 5.47 24.28
C ALA A 20 -10.92 5.90 25.53
N LEU A 21 -9.97 6.83 25.38
CA LEU A 21 -9.22 7.44 26.49
C LEU A 21 -9.96 8.60 27.17
N GLY A 22 -11.15 8.97 26.71
CA GLY A 22 -11.89 10.14 27.22
C GLY A 22 -11.22 11.48 26.91
N MET A 23 -10.23 11.50 26.00
CA MET A 23 -9.45 12.71 25.71
C MET A 23 -10.17 13.61 24.69
N GLY A 24 -10.33 14.89 24.98
CA GLY A 24 -10.60 15.91 23.96
C GLY A 24 -9.39 16.20 23.04
N PRO A 25 -9.59 16.79 21.84
CA PRO A 25 -8.49 17.19 20.93
C PRO A 25 -7.47 18.14 21.58
N GLU A 26 -7.92 18.97 22.53
CA GLU A 26 -7.08 19.85 23.35
C GLU A 26 -5.99 19.08 24.12
N HIS A 27 -6.36 17.96 24.75
CA HIS A 27 -5.43 17.15 25.54
C HIS A 27 -4.36 16.51 24.66
N VAL A 28 -4.76 15.99 23.49
CA VAL A 28 -3.82 15.42 22.52
C VAL A 28 -2.87 16.48 21.99
N ALA A 29 -3.40 17.64 21.57
CA ALA A 29 -2.55 18.74 21.10
C ALA A 29 -1.60 19.24 22.19
N HIS A 30 -2.05 19.30 23.45
CA HIS A 30 -1.19 19.62 24.58
C HIS A 30 -0.06 18.59 24.74
N ALA A 31 -0.37 17.30 24.73
CA ALA A 31 0.63 16.24 24.85
C ALA A 31 1.67 16.28 23.71
N LEU A 32 1.22 16.50 22.46
CA LEU A 32 2.11 16.63 21.31
C LEU A 32 3.08 17.82 21.44
N ARG A 33 2.60 18.95 21.96
CA ARG A 33 3.44 20.11 22.23
C ARG A 33 4.41 19.90 23.39
N SER A 34 3.94 19.35 24.52
CA SER A 34 4.69 19.30 25.77
C SER A 34 5.64 18.11 25.89
N ALA A 35 5.24 16.93 25.39
CA ALA A 35 6.02 15.70 25.53
C ALA A 35 6.77 15.30 24.26
N TYR A 36 6.29 15.69 23.08
CA TYR A 36 6.83 15.24 21.79
C TYR A 36 7.48 16.34 20.96
N GLY A 37 7.58 17.57 21.49
CA GLY A 37 8.33 18.65 20.85
C GLY A 37 7.70 19.14 19.54
N LEU A 38 6.37 19.06 19.41
CA LEU A 38 5.62 19.55 18.25
C LEU A 38 4.85 20.83 18.59
N PRO A 39 5.53 21.97 18.86
CA PRO A 39 4.92 23.17 19.46
C PRO A 39 3.84 23.83 18.58
N TYR A 40 3.86 23.57 17.28
CA TYR A 40 2.92 24.13 16.30
C TYR A 40 1.58 23.38 16.26
N VAL A 41 1.50 22.17 16.83
CA VAL A 41 0.28 21.37 16.77
C VAL A 41 -0.80 21.97 17.66
N THR A 42 -1.93 22.32 17.04
CA THR A 42 -3.10 22.87 17.72
C THR A 42 -4.25 21.84 17.76
N PRO A 43 -5.27 22.04 18.60
CA PRO A 43 -6.47 21.19 18.62
C PRO A 43 -7.16 21.14 17.24
N GLY A 44 -7.07 22.23 16.47
CA GLY A 44 -7.54 22.29 15.09
C GLY A 44 -6.80 21.33 14.15
N HIS A 45 -5.51 21.08 14.36
CA HIS A 45 -4.75 20.08 13.59
C HIS A 45 -5.27 18.67 13.89
N VAL A 46 -5.45 18.33 15.18
CA VAL A 46 -6.00 17.03 15.59
C VAL A 46 -7.38 16.81 14.98
N LEU A 47 -8.26 17.82 15.02
CA LEU A 47 -9.57 17.77 14.38
C LEU A 47 -9.50 17.67 12.85
N ALA A 48 -8.50 18.26 12.20
CA ALA A 48 -8.31 18.15 10.76
C ALA A 48 -7.85 16.74 10.36
N TRP A 49 -6.94 16.14 11.14
CA TRP A 49 -6.51 14.76 10.97
C TRP A 49 -7.67 13.78 11.12
N GLU A 50 -8.45 13.89 12.20
CA GLU A 50 -9.59 13.00 12.47
C GLU A 50 -10.74 13.12 11.47
N ARG A 51 -10.84 14.26 10.77
CA ARG A 51 -11.80 14.46 9.67
C ARG A 51 -11.24 14.05 8.31
N GLY A 52 -9.96 13.67 8.24
CA GLY A 52 -9.28 13.37 6.99
C GLY A 52 -9.07 14.58 6.06
N THR A 53 -9.22 15.80 6.57
CA THR A 53 -8.97 17.04 5.80
C THR A 53 -7.48 17.41 5.78
N ALA A 54 -6.68 16.78 6.63
CA ALA A 54 -5.23 16.81 6.64
C ALA A 54 -4.72 15.42 7.09
N ALA A 55 -3.44 15.13 6.89
CA ALA A 55 -2.80 13.92 7.40
C ALA A 55 -1.51 14.29 8.17
N PRO A 56 -1.20 13.60 9.27
CA PRO A 56 0.06 13.78 9.95
C PRO A 56 1.21 13.26 9.07
N ASP A 57 2.39 13.86 9.19
CA ASP A 57 3.63 13.29 8.66
C ASP A 57 4.10 12.08 9.50
N HIS A 58 5.24 11.48 9.13
CA HIS A 58 5.77 10.31 9.83
C HIS A 58 6.15 10.57 11.30
N THR A 59 6.65 11.77 11.60
CA THR A 59 7.04 12.19 12.95
C THR A 59 5.81 12.47 13.78
N GLU A 60 4.86 13.21 13.21
CA GLU A 60 3.57 13.51 13.82
C GLU A 60 2.76 12.25 14.12
N LEU A 61 2.76 11.26 13.21
CA LEU A 61 2.08 9.99 13.43
C LEU A 61 2.68 9.21 14.61
N ALA A 62 4.01 9.14 14.69
CA ALA A 62 4.68 8.47 15.81
C ALA A 62 4.41 9.18 17.15
N ALA A 63 4.43 10.52 17.17
CA ALA A 63 4.09 11.31 18.34
C ALA A 63 2.61 11.15 18.74
N LEU A 64 1.71 11.10 17.75
CA LEU A 64 0.27 10.87 17.97
C LEU A 64 0.02 9.49 18.58
N ALA A 65 0.70 8.45 18.09
CA ALA A 65 0.62 7.12 18.66
C ALA A 65 1.06 7.11 20.13
N GLY A 66 2.18 7.76 20.44
CA GLY A 66 2.64 7.93 21.82
C GLY A 66 1.68 8.74 22.69
N ALA A 67 1.05 9.79 22.16
CA ALA A 67 0.05 10.58 22.87
C ALA A 67 -1.26 9.82 23.11
N LEU A 68 -1.60 8.87 22.23
CA LEU A 68 -2.78 7.99 22.33
C LEU A 68 -2.47 6.61 22.94
N TRP A 69 -1.24 6.39 23.40
CA TRP A 69 -0.81 5.17 24.09
C TRP A 69 -1.10 3.91 23.26
N CYS A 70 -0.95 4.02 21.94
CA CYS A 70 -1.18 2.95 20.98
C CYS A 70 0.07 2.74 20.11
N ASP A 71 0.11 1.61 19.40
CA ASP A 71 1.16 1.37 18.43
C ASP A 71 0.95 2.27 17.19
N PRO A 72 2.01 2.82 16.57
CA PRO A 72 1.89 3.60 15.33
C PRO A 72 1.18 2.83 14.20
N GLY A 73 1.29 1.50 14.20
CA GLY A 73 0.58 0.62 13.28
C GLY A 73 -0.94 0.67 13.40
N GLU A 74 -1.49 1.02 14.57
CA GLU A 74 -2.93 1.18 14.79
C GLU A 74 -3.49 2.48 14.20
N LEU A 75 -2.61 3.44 13.89
CA LEU A 75 -2.95 4.71 13.24
C LEU A 75 -2.61 4.73 11.75
N LEU A 76 -1.85 3.75 11.26
CA LEU A 76 -1.53 3.62 9.85
C LEU A 76 -2.75 3.11 9.07
N GLY A 77 -3.04 3.76 7.95
CA GLY A 77 -3.89 3.19 6.91
C GLY A 77 -3.17 2.05 6.17
N ARG A 78 -3.68 1.64 5.00
CA ARG A 78 -3.07 0.55 4.21
C ARG A 78 -1.61 0.90 3.87
N PRO A 79 -0.62 0.14 4.38
CA PRO A 79 0.79 0.40 4.10
C PRO A 79 1.11 0.23 2.61
N ARG A 80 2.02 1.05 2.10
CA ARG A 80 2.45 1.08 0.69
C ARG A 80 3.96 1.04 0.53
N THR A 81 4.70 1.53 1.53
CA THR A 81 6.17 1.58 1.52
C THR A 81 6.77 0.56 2.49
N LEU A 82 8.04 0.18 2.27
CA LEU A 82 8.80 -0.68 3.18
C LEU A 82 8.73 -0.19 4.64
N ARG A 83 8.92 1.13 4.82
CA ARG A 83 8.85 1.79 6.12
C ARG A 83 7.48 1.63 6.77
N GLU A 84 6.42 1.88 6.00
CA GLU A 84 5.04 1.75 6.50
C GLU A 84 4.71 0.31 6.87
N HIS A 85 5.12 -0.68 6.06
CA HIS A 85 4.94 -2.10 6.40
C HIS A 85 5.69 -2.47 7.68
N ARG A 86 6.92 -1.98 7.86
CA ARG A 86 7.68 -2.21 9.09
C ARG A 86 6.99 -1.60 10.31
N ILE A 87 6.54 -0.35 10.21
CA ILE A 87 5.85 0.35 11.31
C ILE A 87 4.53 -0.35 11.64
N ALA A 88 3.75 -0.76 10.64
CA ALA A 88 2.51 -1.51 10.83
C ALA A 88 2.72 -2.86 11.53
N ARG A 89 3.94 -3.43 11.45
CA ARG A 89 4.32 -4.65 12.15
C ARG A 89 5.01 -4.41 13.50
N GLY A 90 5.25 -3.15 13.88
CA GLY A 90 5.95 -2.81 15.12
C GLY A 90 7.41 -3.29 15.17
N VAL A 91 8.06 -3.50 14.01
CA VAL A 91 9.42 -4.06 13.96
C VAL A 91 10.45 -2.94 13.91
N ALA A 92 11.53 -3.06 14.68
CA ALA A 92 12.62 -2.10 14.62
C ALA A 92 13.46 -2.29 13.35
N PRO A 93 14.02 -1.23 12.75
CA PRO A 93 14.78 -1.34 11.51
C PRO A 93 16.01 -2.24 11.66
N GLN A 94 16.65 -2.27 12.83
CA GLN A 94 17.77 -3.19 13.10
C GLN A 94 17.36 -4.67 13.03
N ASP A 95 16.13 -5.00 13.39
CA ASP A 95 15.67 -6.39 13.43
C ASP A 95 15.35 -6.89 12.03
N VAL A 96 14.80 -6.02 11.17
CA VAL A 96 14.65 -6.32 9.74
C VAL A 96 16.02 -6.49 9.07
N ALA A 97 16.94 -5.55 9.31
CA ALA A 97 18.29 -5.61 8.75
C ALA A 97 19.02 -6.90 9.16
N ARG A 98 18.88 -7.33 10.43
CA ARG A 98 19.43 -8.59 10.93
C ARG A 98 18.76 -9.80 10.28
N ALA A 99 17.43 -9.81 10.18
CA ALA A 99 16.67 -10.92 9.61
C ALA A 99 17.02 -11.17 8.14
N VAL A 100 17.19 -10.10 7.34
CA VAL A 100 17.53 -10.19 5.92
C VAL A 100 19.03 -10.23 5.64
N GLY A 101 19.86 -10.23 6.69
CA GLY A 101 21.31 -10.32 6.60
C GLY A 101 21.98 -9.14 5.89
N MET A 102 21.55 -7.91 6.17
CA MET A 102 22.15 -6.68 5.61
C MET A 102 22.55 -5.67 6.69
N ALA A 103 23.45 -4.76 6.33
CA ALA A 103 23.83 -3.66 7.22
C ALA A 103 22.65 -2.68 7.41
N LEU A 104 22.44 -2.20 8.64
CA LEU A 104 21.36 -1.26 8.97
C LEU A 104 21.35 0.00 8.07
N PRO A 105 22.49 0.66 7.77
CA PRO A 105 22.48 1.82 6.88
C PRO A 105 22.05 1.49 5.43
N ALA A 106 22.28 0.25 4.97
CA ALA A 106 21.81 -0.19 3.66
C ALA A 106 20.29 -0.39 3.68
N TYR A 107 19.75 -0.97 4.75
CA TYR A 107 18.32 -1.12 4.95
C TYR A 107 17.60 0.22 5.01
N LEU A 108 18.09 1.16 5.83
CA LEU A 108 17.48 2.50 5.97
C LEU A 108 17.44 3.25 4.65
N ARG A 109 18.49 3.18 3.84
CA ARG A 109 18.47 3.77 2.49
C ARG A 109 17.40 3.15 1.58
N MET A 110 17.11 1.85 1.71
CA MET A 110 16.01 1.23 0.96
C MET A 110 14.63 1.70 1.44
N GLU A 111 14.47 1.95 2.74
CA GLU A 111 13.24 2.57 3.27
C GLU A 111 13.05 3.99 2.75
N GLU A 112 14.12 4.78 2.74
CA GLU A 112 14.13 6.18 2.25
C GLU A 112 13.84 6.25 0.75
N ASP A 113 14.49 5.41 -0.04
CA ASP A 113 14.30 5.34 -1.50
C ASP A 113 12.96 4.66 -1.89
N GLY A 114 12.25 4.08 -0.91
CA GLY A 114 10.98 3.37 -1.11
C GLY A 114 11.08 2.10 -1.96
N THR A 115 12.28 1.65 -2.31
CA THR A 115 12.52 0.54 -3.24
C THR A 115 13.53 -0.46 -2.68
N TRP A 116 13.09 -1.70 -2.54
CA TRP A 116 13.90 -2.84 -2.16
C TRP A 116 14.87 -3.24 -3.28
N ARG A 117 16.15 -3.44 -2.93
CA ARG A 117 17.22 -3.84 -3.86
C ARG A 117 18.02 -5.07 -3.39
N GLY A 118 17.46 -5.85 -2.46
CA GLY A 118 18.08 -7.09 -1.99
C GLY A 118 17.90 -8.28 -2.94
N THR A 119 18.59 -9.39 -2.67
CA THR A 119 18.48 -10.63 -3.45
C THR A 119 17.15 -11.34 -3.23
N GLU A 120 16.82 -12.33 -4.07
CA GLU A 120 15.61 -13.15 -3.92
C GLU A 120 15.52 -13.81 -2.54
N ARG A 121 16.63 -14.33 -2.01
CA ARG A 121 16.69 -14.87 -0.66
C ARG A 121 16.30 -13.81 0.38
N GLN A 122 16.83 -12.60 0.24
CA GLN A 122 16.51 -11.52 1.17
C GLN A 122 15.06 -11.04 1.03
N VAL A 123 14.46 -11.13 -0.16
CA VAL A 123 13.01 -10.90 -0.34
C VAL A 123 12.19 -11.94 0.43
N LEU A 124 12.57 -13.22 0.41
CA LEU A 124 11.87 -14.26 1.18
C LEU A 124 11.96 -13.99 2.69
N ASP A 125 13.12 -13.57 3.19
CA ASP A 125 13.29 -13.21 4.59
C ASP A 125 12.50 -11.93 4.95
N LEU A 126 12.46 -10.95 4.05
CA LEU A 126 11.65 -9.74 4.18
C LEU A 126 10.15 -10.05 4.27
N VAL A 127 9.66 -10.93 3.40
CA VAL A 127 8.26 -11.40 3.40
C VAL A 127 7.90 -11.99 4.74
N ARG A 128 8.79 -12.79 5.33
CA ARG A 128 8.54 -13.46 6.62
C ARG A 128 8.50 -12.45 7.77
N VAL A 129 9.49 -11.55 7.86
CA VAL A 129 9.58 -10.61 8.98
C VAL A 129 8.49 -9.54 8.92
N LEU A 130 8.13 -9.06 7.73
CA LEU A 130 7.09 -8.04 7.56
C LEU A 130 5.70 -8.63 7.28
N ARG A 131 5.58 -9.95 7.12
CA ARG A 131 4.36 -10.67 6.72
C ARG A 131 3.69 -9.97 5.54
N LEU A 132 4.47 -9.77 4.46
CA LEU A 132 4.00 -9.09 3.25
C LEU A 132 3.09 -10.02 2.45
N GLU A 133 2.00 -9.47 1.93
CA GLU A 133 1.22 -10.16 0.90
C GLU A 133 1.94 -10.09 -0.45
N PRO A 134 1.65 -10.98 -1.41
CA PRO A 134 2.24 -10.94 -2.75
C PRO A 134 2.15 -9.57 -3.44
N ALA A 135 1.02 -8.87 -3.25
CA ALA A 135 0.83 -7.52 -3.76
C ALA A 135 1.83 -6.52 -3.18
N ASP A 136 2.08 -6.61 -1.87
CA ASP A 136 2.99 -5.74 -1.16
C ASP A 136 4.43 -6.03 -1.58
N VAL A 137 4.80 -7.31 -1.80
CA VAL A 137 6.11 -7.70 -2.32
C VAL A 137 6.38 -7.05 -3.68
N VAL A 138 5.42 -7.11 -4.59
CA VAL A 138 5.57 -6.49 -5.92
C VAL A 138 5.73 -4.98 -5.81
N ALA A 139 4.96 -4.33 -4.92
CA ALA A 139 5.05 -2.89 -4.70
C ALA A 139 6.42 -2.50 -4.12
N VAL A 140 6.85 -3.12 -3.02
CA VAL A 140 8.10 -2.74 -2.34
C VAL A 140 9.35 -3.10 -3.12
N THR A 141 9.27 -4.06 -4.06
CA THR A 141 10.38 -4.43 -4.95
C THR A 141 10.40 -3.65 -6.26
N GLY A 142 9.50 -2.67 -6.45
CA GLY A 142 9.45 -1.84 -7.65
C GLY A 142 9.00 -2.59 -8.91
N ARG A 143 8.34 -3.74 -8.76
CA ARG A 143 7.91 -4.59 -9.88
C ARG A 143 6.49 -4.29 -10.37
N THR A 144 5.84 -3.27 -9.82
CA THR A 144 4.47 -2.87 -10.17
C THR A 144 4.32 -2.54 -11.65
N GLU A 145 5.22 -1.75 -12.23
CA GLU A 145 5.14 -1.38 -13.65
C GLU A 145 5.42 -2.54 -14.62
N PRO A 146 6.47 -3.36 -14.40
CA PRO A 146 6.64 -4.60 -15.14
C PRO A 146 5.39 -5.51 -15.08
N LEU A 147 4.76 -5.64 -13.91
CA LEU A 147 3.50 -6.37 -13.77
C LEU A 147 2.37 -5.73 -14.58
N ALA A 148 2.19 -4.41 -14.47
CA ALA A 148 1.16 -3.68 -15.20
C ALA A 148 1.29 -3.90 -16.72
N ALA A 149 2.51 -3.85 -17.27
CA ALA A 149 2.77 -4.12 -18.67
C ALA A 149 2.35 -5.54 -19.10
N LEU A 150 2.74 -6.57 -18.32
CA LEU A 150 2.34 -7.95 -18.58
C LEU A 150 0.81 -8.13 -18.52
N LEU A 151 0.16 -7.53 -17.52
CA LEU A 151 -1.30 -7.60 -17.36
C LEU A 151 -2.04 -6.90 -18.49
N ARG A 152 -1.59 -5.72 -18.93
CA ARG A 152 -2.16 -5.02 -20.10
C ARG A 152 -2.04 -5.89 -21.35
N GLY A 153 -0.88 -6.52 -21.57
CA GLY A 153 -0.69 -7.48 -22.67
C GLY A 153 -1.65 -8.67 -22.56
N ALA A 154 -1.81 -9.24 -21.36
CA ALA A 154 -2.68 -10.39 -21.12
C ALA A 154 -4.16 -10.10 -21.40
N VAL A 155 -4.69 -8.96 -20.97
CA VAL A 155 -6.11 -8.63 -21.13
C VAL A 155 -6.46 -8.18 -22.54
N THR A 156 -5.54 -7.50 -23.24
CA THR A 156 -5.74 -7.01 -24.61
C THR A 156 -5.54 -8.09 -25.67
N THR A 157 -4.72 -9.11 -25.39
CA THR A 157 -4.38 -10.16 -26.35
C THR A 157 -4.81 -11.55 -25.86
N ARG A 158 -3.88 -12.49 -25.71
CA ARG A 158 -4.12 -13.88 -25.29
C ARG A 158 -3.54 -14.11 -23.91
N TRP A 159 -4.39 -14.07 -22.89
CA TRP A 159 -3.99 -14.15 -21.48
C TRP A 159 -3.18 -15.41 -21.11
N GLN A 160 -3.41 -16.56 -21.76
CA GLN A 160 -2.72 -17.81 -21.44
C GLN A 160 -1.19 -17.72 -21.64
N ALA A 161 -0.73 -16.88 -22.58
CA ALA A 161 0.70 -16.71 -22.86
C ALA A 161 1.46 -16.02 -21.72
N TYR A 162 0.76 -15.28 -20.86
CA TYR A 162 1.33 -14.45 -19.81
C TYR A 162 1.36 -15.13 -18.43
N VAL A 163 0.68 -16.28 -18.27
CA VAL A 163 0.55 -16.99 -16.97
C VAL A 163 1.92 -17.24 -16.32
N ARG A 164 2.90 -17.75 -17.10
CA ARG A 164 4.25 -18.03 -16.58
C ARG A 164 4.96 -16.77 -16.11
N GLN A 165 4.98 -15.73 -16.94
CA GLN A 165 5.70 -14.48 -16.65
C GLN A 165 5.09 -13.75 -15.44
N VAL A 166 3.76 -13.75 -15.32
CA VAL A 166 3.08 -13.17 -14.16
C VAL A 166 3.35 -14.00 -12.90
N GLY A 167 3.38 -15.33 -13.00
CA GLY A 167 3.70 -16.20 -11.87
C GLY A 167 5.12 -16.04 -11.34
N GLU A 168 6.11 -15.91 -12.22
CA GLU A 168 7.49 -15.62 -11.83
C GLU A 168 7.62 -14.28 -11.09
N LEU A 169 6.85 -13.27 -11.50
CA LEU A 169 6.90 -11.95 -10.88
C LEU A 169 6.19 -11.90 -9.53
N THR A 170 5.02 -12.55 -9.42
CA THR A 170 4.08 -12.42 -8.29
C THR A 170 4.18 -13.54 -7.26
N ALA A 171 4.77 -14.68 -7.62
CA ALA A 171 4.77 -15.91 -6.83
C ALA A 171 3.36 -16.43 -6.46
N VAL A 172 2.32 -16.03 -7.19
CA VAL A 172 0.95 -16.56 -7.04
C VAL A 172 0.86 -17.93 -7.72
N GLU A 173 0.08 -18.84 -7.12
CA GLU A 173 -0.09 -20.18 -7.66
C GLU A 173 -0.76 -20.17 -9.04
N ARG A 174 -0.32 -21.09 -9.90
CA ARG A 174 -0.75 -21.16 -11.29
C ARG A 174 -2.29 -21.27 -11.46
N PRO A 175 -3.04 -22.09 -10.71
CA PRO A 175 -4.49 -22.17 -10.87
C PRO A 175 -5.19 -20.83 -10.61
N VAL A 176 -4.77 -20.12 -9.56
CA VAL A 176 -5.27 -18.80 -9.18
C VAL A 176 -4.97 -17.77 -10.27
N LEU A 177 -3.76 -17.81 -10.85
CA LEU A 177 -3.37 -16.94 -11.96
C LEU A 177 -4.20 -17.20 -13.21
N GLU A 178 -4.40 -18.46 -13.58
CA GLU A 178 -5.19 -18.80 -14.77
C GLU A 178 -6.62 -18.26 -14.65
N GLU A 179 -7.26 -18.45 -13.50
CA GLU A 179 -8.61 -17.94 -13.27
C GLU A 179 -8.67 -16.40 -13.22
N SER A 180 -7.75 -15.78 -12.49
CA SER A 180 -7.67 -14.33 -12.35
C SER A 180 -7.45 -13.65 -13.71
N LEU A 181 -6.52 -14.14 -14.53
CA LEU A 181 -6.24 -13.60 -15.86
C LEU A 181 -7.41 -13.84 -16.83
N ARG A 182 -8.03 -15.02 -16.79
CA ARG A 182 -9.24 -15.33 -17.58
C ARG A 182 -10.40 -14.40 -17.24
N ARG A 183 -10.57 -14.06 -15.95
CA ARG A 183 -11.58 -13.11 -15.49
C ARG A 183 -11.28 -11.70 -15.95
N LEU A 184 -10.07 -11.19 -15.73
CA LEU A 184 -9.68 -9.85 -16.18
C LEU A 184 -9.83 -9.68 -17.70
N HIS A 185 -9.45 -10.70 -18.46
CA HIS A 185 -9.63 -10.70 -19.91
C HIS A 185 -11.12 -10.61 -20.29
N ARG A 186 -12.00 -11.42 -19.68
CA ARG A 186 -13.45 -11.32 -19.91
C ARG A 186 -14.02 -9.96 -19.53
N ASP A 187 -13.61 -9.41 -18.39
CA ASP A 187 -14.07 -8.10 -17.90
C ASP A 187 -13.62 -6.97 -18.84
N TYR A 188 -12.42 -7.04 -19.41
CA TYR A 188 -11.94 -6.09 -20.40
C TYR A 188 -12.70 -6.23 -21.72
N GLN A 189 -12.82 -7.46 -22.26
CA GLN A 189 -13.52 -7.70 -23.53
C GLN A 189 -15.00 -7.33 -23.43
N GLY A 190 -15.67 -7.54 -22.29
CA GLY A 190 -17.05 -7.12 -22.08
C GLY A 190 -17.24 -5.60 -22.12
N ARG A 191 -16.28 -4.83 -21.58
CA ARG A 191 -16.28 -3.35 -21.70
C ARG A 191 -16.02 -2.91 -23.14
N MET A 192 -15.16 -3.63 -23.86
CA MET A 192 -14.89 -3.38 -25.28
C MET A 192 -16.05 -3.76 -26.19
N THR A 193 -16.84 -4.81 -25.92
CA THR A 193 -17.99 -5.18 -26.77
C THR A 193 -19.23 -4.32 -26.52
N ALA A 194 -19.40 -3.79 -25.30
CA ALA A 194 -20.40 -2.76 -25.02
C ALA A 194 -20.25 -1.49 -25.89
N THR A 195 -19.07 -1.29 -26.52
CA THR A 195 -18.83 -0.22 -27.51
C THR A 195 -19.61 -0.38 -28.82
N LEU A 196 -20.03 -1.61 -29.18
CA LEU A 196 -20.63 -1.92 -30.49
C LEU A 196 -22.17 -2.06 -30.43
N GLY A 197 -22.76 -2.14 -29.23
CA GLY A 197 -24.16 -2.54 -29.04
C GLY A 197 -25.19 -1.41 -28.99
N TRP A 198 -24.83 -0.19 -28.55
CA TRP A 198 -25.74 0.95 -28.45
C TRP A 198 -24.99 2.25 -28.75
N GLY A 199 -25.57 3.10 -29.59
CA GLY A 199 -24.91 4.27 -30.22
C GLY A 199 -24.47 5.38 -29.25
N GLY A 200 -23.40 5.15 -28.50
CA GLY A 200 -22.78 6.10 -27.57
C GLY A 200 -21.25 6.11 -27.73
N GLY A 201 -20.76 6.72 -28.82
CA GLY A 201 -19.36 6.69 -29.26
C GLY A 201 -18.35 7.52 -28.43
N GLY A 202 -18.47 7.57 -27.10
CA GLY A 202 -17.53 8.35 -26.27
C GLY A 202 -17.24 7.82 -24.86
N THR A 203 -18.20 7.17 -24.20
CA THR A 203 -18.04 6.74 -22.79
C THR A 203 -17.43 5.33 -22.64
N ALA A 204 -17.56 4.49 -23.66
CA ALA A 204 -17.15 3.08 -23.57
C ALA A 204 -15.64 2.87 -23.78
N GLY A 205 -14.97 3.69 -24.61
CA GLY A 205 -13.50 3.68 -24.73
C GLY A 205 -12.82 4.14 -23.43
N ALA A 206 -13.38 5.18 -22.80
CA ALA A 206 -12.92 5.68 -21.50
C ALA A 206 -13.03 4.60 -20.39
N ALA A 207 -14.07 3.76 -20.40
CA ALA A 207 -14.21 2.66 -19.44
C ALA A 207 -13.17 1.54 -19.63
N GLY A 208 -12.70 1.34 -20.87
CA GLY A 208 -11.58 0.43 -21.17
C GLY A 208 -10.25 1.00 -20.69
N GLU A 209 -10.00 2.28 -20.94
CA GLU A 209 -8.79 2.99 -20.49
C GLU A 209 -8.70 3.03 -18.96
N GLU A 210 -9.77 3.42 -18.26
CA GLU A 210 -9.83 3.42 -16.79
C GLU A 210 -9.55 2.02 -16.21
N PHE A 211 -10.05 0.97 -16.86
CA PHE A 211 -9.77 -0.41 -16.44
C PHE A 211 -8.29 -0.77 -16.58
N LEU A 212 -7.63 -0.34 -17.67
CA LEU A 212 -6.21 -0.57 -17.92
C LEU A 212 -5.30 0.29 -17.04
N GLU A 213 -5.73 1.48 -16.66
CA GLU A 213 -5.05 2.33 -15.67
C GLU A 213 -5.04 1.63 -14.30
N ARG A 214 -6.16 1.00 -13.93
CA ARG A 214 -6.32 0.31 -12.64
C ARG A 214 -6.01 -1.19 -12.69
N ILE A 215 -5.30 -1.65 -13.73
CA ILE A 215 -5.15 -3.08 -14.03
C ILE A 215 -4.50 -3.88 -12.89
N VAL A 216 -3.52 -3.31 -12.19
CA VAL A 216 -2.85 -3.96 -11.06
C VAL A 216 -3.78 -4.10 -9.86
N GLU A 217 -4.58 -3.07 -9.57
CA GLU A 217 -5.60 -3.13 -8.51
C GLU A 217 -6.64 -4.20 -8.81
N ASN A 218 -7.13 -4.22 -10.06
CA ASN A 218 -8.11 -5.19 -10.55
C ASN A 218 -7.56 -6.62 -10.47
N PHE A 219 -6.29 -6.83 -10.81
CA PHE A 219 -5.62 -8.12 -10.69
C PHE A 219 -5.57 -8.61 -9.25
N TRP A 220 -5.09 -7.81 -8.31
CA TRP A 220 -5.04 -8.23 -6.92
C TRP A 220 -6.43 -8.41 -6.30
N ALA A 221 -7.43 -7.68 -6.78
CA ALA A 221 -8.83 -7.90 -6.40
C ALA A 221 -9.39 -9.22 -6.95
N ALA A 222 -8.97 -9.64 -8.16
CA ALA A 222 -9.32 -10.95 -8.70
C ALA A 222 -8.64 -12.08 -7.91
N VAL A 223 -7.34 -11.98 -7.65
CA VAL A 223 -6.58 -12.98 -6.88
C VAL A 223 -7.17 -13.22 -5.50
N ARG A 224 -7.57 -12.16 -4.76
CA ARG A 224 -8.21 -12.30 -3.43
C ARG A 224 -9.59 -12.93 -3.44
N ARG A 225 -10.25 -13.01 -4.60
CA ARG A 225 -11.58 -13.62 -4.73
C ARG A 225 -11.51 -15.11 -5.03
N GLU A 226 -10.33 -15.61 -5.41
CA GLU A 226 -10.11 -17.03 -5.63
C GLU A 226 -9.81 -17.71 -4.28
N PRO A 227 -10.42 -18.87 -3.99
CA PRO A 227 -10.30 -19.58 -2.72
C PRO A 227 -8.96 -20.28 -2.52
#